data_AF-A0A6M3KS16-F1
#
_entry.id   AF-A0A6M3KS16-F1
#
_cell.length_a   1.000
_cell.length_b   1.000
_cell.length_c   1.000
_cell.angle_alpha   90.00
_cell.angle_beta   90.00
_cell.angle_gamma   90.00
#
_symmetry.space_group_name_H-M   'P 1'
#
loop_
_entity.id
_entity.type
_entity.pdbx_description
1 polymer ?
#
loop_
_entity_poly.entity_id
_entity_poly.type
_entity_poly.pdbx_seq_one_letter_code
_entity_poly.pdbx_strand_id
1 'polypeptide(L)'
;MTDIYLAWSTSVNSALVALDDSEVSRLNLLVTFVSMDKWLKCPAKDRQFAKTMLDSGAFSAYNSGDVVDIAELEAEVATGKWDESVALDVIGDAEASLCNAQRMAPLGSMPVFHIGDP
;
A
#
# COMPACT_ATOMS: atom_id res chain seq x y z
N MET A 1 -5.25 19.69 1.02
CA MET A 1 -3.88 19.50 0.51
C MET A 1 -3.89 18.14 -0.17
N THR A 2 -3.40 18.05 -1.41
CA THR A 2 -3.40 16.78 -2.15
C THR A 2 -2.00 16.19 -2.03
N ASP A 3 -1.89 15.01 -1.44
CA ASP A 3 -0.62 14.28 -1.36
C ASP A 3 -0.43 13.45 -2.64
N ILE A 4 0.77 13.52 -3.22
CA ILE A 4 1.16 12.71 -4.38
C ILE A 4 2.15 11.67 -3.89
N TYR A 5 1.85 10.39 -4.12
CA TYR A 5 2.68 9.27 -3.73
C TYR A 5 3.44 8.69 -4.92
N LEU A 6 4.74 8.42 -4.73
CA LEU A 6 5.51 7.57 -5.63
C LEU A 6 5.19 6.11 -5.31
N ALA A 7 4.55 5.40 -6.24
CA ALA A 7 4.30 3.98 -6.10
C ALA A 7 5.62 3.19 -6.21
N TRP A 8 5.93 2.42 -5.19
CA TRP A 8 7.10 1.56 -5.17
C TRP A 8 6.92 0.35 -6.09
N SER A 9 7.97 0.02 -6.84
CA SER A 9 8.06 -1.22 -7.59
C SER A 9 9.52 -1.61 -7.79
N THR A 10 9.77 -2.84 -8.26
CA THR A 10 11.12 -3.32 -8.53
C THR A 10 11.85 -2.52 -9.61
N SER A 11 11.15 -1.87 -10.53
CA SER A 11 11.77 -1.00 -11.55
C SER A 11 12.18 0.36 -11.00
N VAL A 12 11.56 0.81 -9.89
CA VAL A 12 11.84 2.09 -9.23
C VAL A 12 12.94 1.96 -8.17
N ASN A 13 13.31 0.74 -7.78
CA ASN A 13 14.31 0.45 -6.75
C ASN A 13 15.65 1.17 -6.94
N SER A 14 16.24 1.06 -8.13
CA SER A 14 17.55 1.66 -8.40
C SER A 14 17.50 3.17 -8.32
N ALA A 15 16.41 3.79 -8.76
CA ALA A 15 16.20 5.23 -8.65
C ALA A 15 16.10 5.67 -7.17
N LEU A 16 15.31 4.96 -6.36
CA LEU A 16 15.19 5.26 -4.93
C LEU A 16 16.50 5.10 -4.17
N VAL A 17 17.31 4.11 -4.53
CA VAL A 17 18.64 3.89 -3.91
C VAL A 17 19.64 4.97 -4.32
N ALA A 18 19.49 5.56 -5.51
CA ALA A 18 20.41 6.59 -6.00
C ALA A 18 20.17 7.99 -5.38
N LEU A 19 18.97 8.24 -4.85
CA LEU A 19 18.64 9.51 -4.17
C LEU A 19 19.35 9.63 -2.83
N ASP A 20 19.72 10.86 -2.43
CA ASP A 20 20.21 11.13 -1.08
C ASP A 20 19.07 11.25 -0.05
N ASP A 21 19.39 11.24 1.25
CA ASP A 21 18.36 11.25 2.31
C ASP A 21 17.56 12.55 2.36
N SER A 22 18.15 13.66 1.89
CA SER A 22 17.46 14.96 1.81
C SER A 22 16.41 15.00 0.70
N GLU A 23 16.63 14.22 -0.37
CA GLU A 23 15.67 14.02 -1.44
C GLU A 23 14.57 13.03 -1.03
N VAL A 24 14.96 11.89 -0.42
CA VAL A 24 14.01 10.86 0.02
C VAL A 24 13.04 11.38 1.07
N SER A 25 13.51 12.20 2.01
CA SER A 25 12.67 12.82 3.05
C SER A 25 11.63 13.81 2.54
N ARG A 26 11.61 14.11 1.24
CA ARG A 26 10.59 14.95 0.58
C ARG A 26 9.58 14.13 -0.23
N LEU A 27 9.79 12.83 -0.35
CA LEU A 27 8.93 11.94 -1.12
C LEU A 27 7.89 11.29 -0.21
N ASN A 28 6.64 11.27 -0.66
CA ASN A 28 5.65 10.36 -0.14
C ASN A 28 5.76 9.05 -0.91
N LEU A 29 5.82 7.91 -0.21
CA LEU A 29 6.00 6.59 -0.82
C LEU A 29 4.75 5.74 -0.60
N LEU A 30 4.27 5.07 -1.65
CA LEU A 30 3.22 4.05 -1.55
C LEU A 30 3.85 2.68 -1.79
N VAL A 31 3.60 1.73 -0.91
CA VAL A 31 3.99 0.33 -1.06
C VAL A 31 2.73 -0.52 -1.09
N THR A 32 2.63 -1.43 -2.05
CA THR A 32 1.52 -2.38 -2.11
C THR A 32 1.84 -3.60 -1.24
N PHE A 33 0.84 -4.13 -0.54
CA PHE A 33 0.98 -5.29 0.33
C PHE A 33 1.45 -6.54 -0.45
N VAL A 34 0.94 -6.73 -1.67
CA VAL A 34 1.40 -7.77 -2.61
C VAL A 34 2.92 -7.70 -2.90
N SER A 35 3.50 -6.51 -2.78
CA SER A 35 4.90 -6.25 -3.05
C SER A 35 5.77 -6.22 -1.78
N MET A 36 5.17 -6.45 -0.61
CA MET A 36 5.82 -6.28 0.70
C MET A 36 7.10 -7.11 0.85
N ASP A 37 7.07 -8.38 0.45
CA ASP A 37 8.25 -9.26 0.51
C ASP A 37 9.45 -8.75 -0.27
N LYS A 38 9.18 -8.05 -1.38
CA LYS A 38 10.22 -7.44 -2.20
C LYS A 38 10.66 -6.11 -1.59
N TRP A 39 9.73 -5.33 -1.05
CA TRP A 39 10.03 -4.08 -0.35
C TRP A 39 10.89 -4.31 0.89
N LEU A 40 10.60 -5.33 1.68
CA LEU A 40 11.37 -5.71 2.87
C LEU A 40 12.82 -6.12 2.56
N LYS A 41 13.14 -6.39 1.30
CA LYS A 41 14.51 -6.67 0.81
C LYS A 41 15.15 -5.44 0.14
N CYS A 42 14.41 -4.35 -0.05
CA CYS A 42 14.92 -3.13 -0.64
C CYS A 42 15.85 -2.40 0.32
N PRO A 43 17.05 -1.96 -0.10
CA PRO A 43 17.95 -1.16 0.72
C PRO A 43 17.32 0.16 1.20
N ALA A 44 16.36 0.70 0.46
CA ALA A 44 15.68 1.96 0.80
C ALA A 44 14.59 1.80 1.88
N LYS A 45 14.29 0.58 2.35
CA LYS A 45 13.13 0.32 3.24
C LYS A 45 13.19 1.02 4.60
N ASP A 46 14.40 1.23 5.12
CA ASP A 46 14.63 1.83 6.44
C ASP A 46 14.90 3.34 6.34
N ARG A 47 14.78 3.93 5.14
CA ARG A 47 14.99 5.36 4.93
C ARG A 47 13.75 6.15 5.36
N GLN A 48 13.97 7.40 5.74
CA GLN A 48 12.90 8.27 6.20
C GLN A 48 12.26 9.02 5.03
N PHE A 49 11.04 8.63 4.68
CA PHE A 49 10.18 9.31 3.71
C PHE A 49 9.37 10.42 4.39
N ALA A 50 8.80 11.33 3.60
CA ALA A 50 7.90 12.38 4.12
C ALA A 50 6.61 11.78 4.68
N LYS A 51 6.05 10.81 3.94
CA LYS A 51 4.93 9.96 4.33
C LYS A 51 5.05 8.60 3.67
N THR A 52 4.45 7.60 4.28
CA THR A 52 4.35 6.24 3.78
C THR A 52 2.88 5.79 3.73
N MET A 53 2.50 5.15 2.65
CA MET A 53 1.18 4.56 2.48
C MET A 53 1.30 3.07 2.21
N LEU A 54 0.54 2.27 2.96
CA LEU A 54 0.28 0.87 2.62
C LEU A 54 -0.99 0.76 1.79
N ASP A 55 -0.85 0.38 0.53
CA ASP A 55 -1.96 0.00 -0.33
C ASP A 55 -2.16 -1.52 -0.29
N SER A 56 -3.41 -1.99 -0.40
CA SER A 56 -3.71 -3.42 -0.49
C SER A 56 -3.10 -4.07 -1.74
N GLY A 57 -2.97 -3.31 -2.83
CA GLY A 57 -2.52 -3.83 -4.12
C GLY A 57 -3.54 -4.75 -4.80
N ALA A 58 -4.84 -4.66 -4.46
CA ALA A 58 -5.90 -5.52 -4.96
C ALA A 58 -5.92 -5.64 -6.51
N PHE A 59 -5.77 -4.53 -7.23
CA PHE A 59 -5.70 -4.54 -8.69
C PHE A 59 -4.47 -5.30 -9.22
N SER A 60 -3.33 -5.19 -8.52
CA SER A 60 -2.12 -5.92 -8.91
C SER A 60 -2.31 -7.43 -8.68
N ALA A 61 -2.87 -7.81 -7.53
CA ALA A 61 -3.19 -9.20 -7.21
C ALA A 61 -4.17 -9.82 -8.21
N TYR A 62 -5.24 -9.10 -8.55
CA TYR A 62 -6.22 -9.53 -9.55
C TYR A 62 -5.57 -9.85 -10.91
N ASN A 63 -4.63 -9.01 -11.37
CA ASN A 63 -3.96 -9.20 -12.65
C ASN A 63 -2.88 -10.30 -12.64
N SER A 64 -2.29 -10.60 -11.48
CA SER A 64 -1.29 -11.67 -11.34
C SER A 64 -1.90 -13.02 -10.96
N GLY A 65 -3.17 -13.05 -10.53
CA GLY A 65 -3.82 -14.22 -9.95
C GLY A 65 -3.42 -14.48 -8.50
N ASP A 66 -2.78 -13.50 -7.84
CA ASP A 66 -2.47 -13.56 -6.42
C ASP A 66 -3.74 -13.28 -5.59
N VAL A 67 -3.71 -13.71 -4.32
CA VAL A 67 -4.78 -13.44 -3.36
C VAL A 67 -4.19 -12.66 -2.19
N VAL A 68 -4.83 -11.56 -1.82
CA VAL A 68 -4.48 -10.82 -0.61
C VAL A 68 -5.26 -11.40 0.56
N ASP A 69 -4.55 -11.93 1.56
CA ASP A 69 -5.15 -12.32 2.82
C ASP A 69 -5.43 -11.06 3.66
N ILE A 70 -6.72 -10.83 3.96
CA ILE A 70 -7.13 -9.67 4.75
C ILE A 70 -6.57 -9.68 6.17
N ALA A 71 -6.43 -10.84 6.80
CA ALA A 71 -5.92 -10.94 8.16
C ALA A 71 -4.41 -10.60 8.20
N GLU A 72 -3.66 -10.99 7.17
CA GLU A 72 -2.25 -10.60 7.05
C GLU A 72 -2.09 -9.09 6.77
N LEU A 73 -2.94 -8.53 5.91
CA LEU A 73 -2.97 -7.09 5.67
C LEU A 73 -3.31 -6.31 6.94
N GLU A 74 -4.32 -6.74 7.69
CA GLU A 74 -4.69 -6.13 8.98
C GLU A 74 -3.54 -6.18 9.99
N ALA A 75 -2.84 -7.31 10.07
CA ALA A 75 -1.70 -7.47 10.95
C ALA A 75 -0.58 -6.49 10.59
N GLU A 76 -0.33 -6.28 9.29
CA GLU A 76 0.68 -5.33 8.83
C GLU A 76 0.28 -3.88 9.09
N VAL A 77 -0.98 -3.49 8.84
CA VAL A 77 -1.49 -2.16 9.19
C VAL A 77 -1.37 -1.92 10.70
N ALA A 78 -1.72 -2.91 11.51
CA ALA A 78 -1.68 -2.82 12.97
C ALA A 78 -0.26 -2.66 13.55
N THR A 79 0.80 -2.85 12.74
CA THR A 79 2.17 -2.53 13.18
C THR A 79 2.39 -1.04 13.43
N GLY A 80 1.56 -0.17 12.86
CA GLY A 80 1.66 1.29 13.02
C GLY A 80 2.88 1.91 12.34
N LYS A 81 3.55 1.18 11.43
CA LYS A 81 4.72 1.67 10.69
C LYS A 81 4.37 2.59 9.52
N TRP A 82 3.12 2.57 9.08
CA TRP A 82 2.62 3.29 7.92
C TRP A 82 1.88 4.55 8.39
N ASP A 83 2.17 5.69 7.77
CA ASP A 83 1.45 6.94 8.08
C ASP A 83 0.00 6.85 7.62
N GLU A 84 -0.23 6.18 6.49
CA GLU A 84 -1.53 5.99 5.88
C GLU A 84 -1.69 4.53 5.42
N SER A 85 -2.92 4.04 5.39
CA SER A 85 -3.23 2.71 4.85
C SER A 85 -4.58 2.69 4.14
N VAL A 86 -4.75 1.72 3.26
CA VAL A 86 -5.93 1.58 2.40
C VAL A 86 -6.58 0.22 2.67
N ALA A 87 -7.90 0.20 2.78
CA ALA A 87 -8.67 -1.02 2.96
C ALA A 87 -8.58 -1.94 1.74
N LEU A 88 -8.72 -3.26 1.95
CA LEU A 88 -8.72 -4.24 0.88
C LEU A 88 -9.97 -4.11 0.00
N ASP A 89 -9.75 -3.78 -1.26
CA ASP A 89 -10.76 -3.81 -2.32
C ASP A 89 -10.95 -5.22 -2.87
N VAL A 90 -12.19 -5.56 -3.24
CA VAL A 90 -12.53 -6.81 -3.91
C VAL A 90 -13.07 -6.46 -5.29
N ILE A 91 -12.20 -6.65 -6.29
CA ILE A 91 -12.48 -6.33 -7.68
C ILE A 91 -13.74 -7.07 -8.15
N GLY A 92 -14.76 -6.29 -8.58
CA GLY A 92 -16.06 -6.81 -9.03
C GLY A 92 -17.06 -7.13 -7.91
N ASP A 93 -16.70 -6.93 -6.64
CA ASP A 93 -17.59 -7.16 -5.49
C ASP A 93 -17.60 -5.94 -4.53
N ALA A 94 -18.56 -5.06 -4.79
CA ALA A 94 -18.81 -3.85 -4.02
C ALA A 94 -19.21 -4.13 -2.55
N GLU A 95 -19.94 -5.22 -2.29
CA GLU A 95 -20.42 -5.55 -0.94
C GLU A 95 -19.27 -6.10 -0.09
N ALA A 96 -18.42 -6.96 -0.67
CA ALA A 96 -17.22 -7.46 -0.01
C ALA A 96 -16.22 -6.31 0.28
N SER A 97 -16.05 -5.38 -0.66
CA SER A 97 -15.21 -4.19 -0.47
C SER A 97 -15.71 -3.32 0.69
N LEU A 98 -17.03 -3.11 0.80
CA LEU A 98 -17.63 -2.39 1.92
C LEU A 98 -17.40 -3.11 3.26
N CYS A 99 -17.57 -4.44 3.29
CA CYS A 99 -17.29 -5.24 4.47
C CYS A 99 -15.83 -5.09 4.92
N ASN A 100 -14.87 -5.15 3.99
CA ASN A 100 -13.46 -4.96 4.28
C ASN A 100 -13.15 -3.54 4.80
N ALA A 101 -13.74 -2.52 4.18
CA ALA A 101 -13.59 -1.14 4.62
C ALA A 101 -14.09 -0.93 6.06
N GLN A 102 -15.26 -1.49 6.41
CA GLN A 102 -15.80 -1.43 7.78
C GLN A 102 -14.91 -2.20 8.77
N ARG A 103 -14.38 -3.35 8.34
CA ARG A 103 -13.51 -4.20 9.16
C ARG A 103 -12.17 -3.52 9.47
N MET A 104 -11.59 -2.81 8.50
CA MET A 104 -10.30 -2.13 8.66
C MET A 104 -10.42 -0.68 9.17
N ALA A 105 -11.62 -0.10 9.21
CA ALA A 105 -11.84 1.26 9.73
C ALA A 105 -11.31 1.50 11.15
N PRO A 106 -11.40 0.56 12.12
CA PRO A 106 -10.80 0.72 13.45
C PRO A 106 -9.27 0.84 13.44
N LEU A 107 -8.61 0.38 12.36
CA LEU A 107 -7.16 0.51 12.16
C LEU A 107 -6.78 1.87 11.51
N GLY A 108 -7.78 2.71 11.19
CA GLY A 108 -7.57 3.99 10.53
C GLY A 108 -7.36 3.89 9.01
N SER A 109 -7.60 2.72 8.41
CA SER A 109 -7.48 2.54 6.96
C SER A 109 -8.55 3.32 6.20
N MET A 110 -8.12 3.96 5.12
CA MET A 110 -9.02 4.67 4.22
C MET A 110 -9.88 3.67 3.46
N PRO A 111 -11.21 3.90 3.34
CA PRO A 111 -12.07 3.04 2.57
C PRO A 111 -11.73 3.15 1.08
N VAL A 112 -11.67 2.01 0.39
CA VAL A 112 -11.66 1.95 -1.07
C VAL A 112 -12.90 1.21 -1.54
N PHE A 113 -13.41 1.71 -2.65
CA PHE A 113 -14.64 1.23 -3.24
C PHE A 113 -14.59 1.45 -4.74
N HIS A 114 -14.88 0.40 -5.49
CA HIS A 114 -15.13 0.47 -6.92
C HIS A 114 -16.59 0.13 -7.21
N ILE A 115 -17.24 0.94 -8.06
CA ILE A 115 -18.56 0.65 -8.61
C ILE A 115 -18.37 0.11 -10.03
N GLY A 116 -18.79 -1.13 -10.27
CA GLY A 116 -18.71 -1.76 -11.59
C GLY A 116 -17.47 -2.62 -11.79
N ASP A 117 -17.13 -2.90 -13.04
CA ASP A 117 -15.88 -3.58 -13.41
C ASP A 117 -14.70 -2.58 -13.35
N PRO A 118 -13.50 -3.04 -12.95
CA PRO A 118 -12.29 -2.21 -12.90
C PRO A 118 -11.85 -1.69 -14.27
#